data_AF-A0A443QAC7-F1
#
_entry.id   AF-A0A443QAC7-F1
#
_cell.length_a   1.000
_cell.length_b   1.000
_cell.length_c   1.000
_cell.angle_alpha   90.00
_cell.angle_beta   90.00
_cell.angle_gamma   90.00
#
_symmetry.space_group_name_H-M   'P 1'
#
loop_
_entity.id
_entity.type
_entity.pdbx_description
1 polymer ?
#
loop_
_entity_poly.entity_id
_entity_poly.type
_entity_poly.pdbx_seq_one_letter_code
_entity_poly.pdbx_strand_id
1 'polypeptide(L)' 'MESELEHLAKYALLSLIVTVFVFNLSKRLFRERRLPPGPWGLPIVGYLPFLGKKPFVKMKALAKKYGNVFSLKF' A
#
# COMPACT_ATOMS: atom_id res chain seq x y z
N MET A 1 -8.14 -21.86 -33.36
CA MET A 1 -6.68 -21.86 -33.10
C MET A 1 -6.20 -20.46 -32.73
N GLU A 2 -6.56 -19.42 -33.49
CA GLU A 2 -6.22 -18.03 -33.16
C GLU A 2 -6.89 -17.51 -31.86
N SER A 3 -8.12 -17.92 -31.58
CA SER A 3 -8.84 -17.57 -30.35
C SER A 3 -8.15 -18.08 -29.07
N GLU A 4 -7.70 -19.34 -29.08
CA GLU A 4 -6.99 -19.96 -27.94
C GLU A 4 -5.69 -19.20 -27.62
N LEU A 5 -4.96 -18.79 -28.66
CA LEU A 5 -3.71 -18.04 -28.49
C LEU A 5 -3.95 -16.66 -27.87
N GLU A 6 -5.04 -15.97 -28.24
CA GLU A 6 -5.40 -14.70 -27.61
C GLU A 6 -5.75 -14.85 -26.13
N HIS A 7 -6.50 -15.90 -25.77
CA HIS A 7 -6.86 -16.15 -24.38
C HIS A 7 -5.61 -16.43 -23.54
N LEU A 8 -4.69 -17.25 -24.05
CA LEU A 8 -3.41 -17.53 -23.39
C LEU A 8 -2.58 -16.26 -23.20
N ALA A 9 -2.49 -15.40 -24.21
CA ALA A 9 -1.78 -14.11 -24.11
C ALA A 9 -2.41 -13.18 -23.08
N LYS A 10 -3.75 -13.09 -23.03
CA LYS A 10 -4.49 -12.27 -22.04
C LYS A 10 -4.23 -12.78 -20.62
N TYR A 11 -4.28 -14.08 -20.37
CA TYR A 11 -3.99 -14.66 -19.05
C TYR A 11 -2.52 -14.48 -18.64
N ALA A 12 -1.58 -14.62 -19.57
CA ALA A 12 -0.16 -14.36 -19.32
C ALA A 12 0.07 -12.89 -18.93
N LEU A 13 -0.55 -11.94 -19.63
CA LEU A 13 -0.46 -10.52 -19.29
C LEU A 13 -1.08 -10.21 -17.92
N LEU A 14 -2.27 -10.75 -17.64
CA LEU A 14 -2.94 -10.58 -16.34
C LEU A 14 -2.11 -11.13 -15.19
N SER A 15 -1.57 -12.34 -15.33
CA SER A 15 -0.74 -12.96 -14.29
C SER A 15 0.56 -12.19 -14.04
N LEU A 16 1.16 -11.60 -15.09
CA LEU A 16 2.33 -10.73 -14.96
C LEU A 16 2.00 -9.45 -14.16
N ILE A 17 0.90 -8.78 -14.50
CA ILE A 17 0.44 -7.57 -13.81
C ILE A 17 0.18 -7.87 -12.33
N VAL A 18 -0.53 -8.96 -12.03
CA VAL A 18 -0.83 -9.37 -10.66
C VAL A 18 0.45 -9.68 -9.89
N THR A 19 1.39 -10.41 -10.50
CA THR A 19 2.67 -10.75 -9.87
C THR A 19 3.48 -9.49 -9.54
N VAL A 20 3.61 -8.56 -10.49
CA VAL A 20 4.31 -7.28 -10.27
C VAL A 20 3.62 -6.47 -9.17
N PHE A 21 2.29 -6.41 -9.17
CA PHE A 21 1.53 -5.69 -8.16
C PHE A 21 1.72 -6.29 -6.76
N VAL A 22 1.58 -7.60 -6.61
CA VAL A 22 1.78 -8.32 -5.34
C VAL A 22 3.22 -8.20 -4.86
N PHE A 23 4.20 -8.29 -5.74
CA PHE A 23 5.62 -8.13 -5.39
C PHE A 23 5.93 -6.73 -4.87
N ASN A 24 5.41 -5.69 -5.53
CA ASN A 24 5.54 -4.31 -5.08
C ASN A 24 4.84 -4.08 -3.73
N LEU A 25 3.65 -4.65 -3.54
CA LEU A 25 2.90 -4.55 -2.29
C LEU A 25 3.63 -5.26 -1.14
N SER A 26 4.16 -6.45 -1.41
CA SER A 26 4.95 -7.24 -0.47
C SER A 26 6.20 -6.48 -0.06
N LYS A 27 6.97 -5.95 -1.01
CA LYS A 27 8.13 -5.08 -0.70
C LYS A 27 7.74 -3.89 0.17
N ARG A 28 6.62 -3.23 -0.11
CA ARG A 28 6.14 -2.10 0.72
C ARG A 28 5.76 -2.52 2.13
N LEU A 29 5.26 -3.73 2.32
CA LEU A 29 4.89 -4.26 3.64
C LEU A 29 6.14 -4.74 4.42
N PHE A 30 7.09 -5.40 3.75
CA PHE A 30 8.31 -5.92 4.37
C PHE A 30 9.40 -4.87 4.61
N ARG A 31 9.39 -3.72 3.89
CA ARG A 31 10.37 -2.63 4.09
C ARG A 31 10.25 -1.95 5.47
N GLU A 32 9.19 -2.22 6.22
CA GLU A 32 8.87 -1.56 7.49
C GLU A 32 9.61 -2.12 8.72
N ARG A 33 10.42 -3.18 8.58
CA ARG A 33 11.08 -3.81 9.74
C ARG A 33 12.05 -2.89 10.51
N ARG A 34 12.41 -1.72 9.98
CA ARG A 34 13.29 -0.74 10.65
C ARG A 34 12.57 0.57 11.02
N LEU A 35 11.29 0.70 10.68
CA LEU A 35 10.53 1.92 10.94
C LEU A 35 9.65 1.74 12.17
N PRO A 36 9.41 2.81 12.95
CA PRO A 36 8.46 2.76 14.06
C PRO A 36 7.05 2.41 13.53
N PRO A 37 6.23 1.72 14.34
CA PRO A 37 4.90 1.27 13.92
C PRO A 37 4.03 2.47 13.50
N GLY A 38 3.12 2.23 12.56
CA GLY A 38 2.27 3.28 11.99
C GLY A 38 0.97 2.74 11.40
N PRO A 39 -0.02 3.61 11.13
CA PRO A 39 -1.25 3.18 10.48
C PRO A 39 -0.99 2.74 9.04
N TRP A 40 -1.73 1.71 8.60
CA TRP A 40 -1.69 1.26 7.22
C TRP A 40 -2.33 2.30 6.29
N GLY A 41 -1.69 2.55 5.14
CA GLY A 41 -2.16 3.47 4.11
C GLY A 41 -2.40 2.76 2.77
N LEU A 42 -3.17 3.40 1.90
CA LEU A 42 -3.49 2.90 0.57
C LEU A 42 -2.24 2.78 -0.31
N PRO A 43 -2.24 1.86 -1.30
CA PRO A 43 -1.21 1.87 -2.32
C PRO A 43 -1.27 3.21 -3.08
N ILE A 44 -0.11 3.88 -3.20
CA ILE A 44 0.13 5.14 -3.96
C ILE A 44 -0.15 6.43 -3.18
N VAL A 45 -1.29 6.55 -2.50
CA VAL A 45 -1.67 7.78 -1.76
C VAL A 45 -1.47 7.70 -0.24
N GLY A 46 -1.02 6.54 0.25
CA GLY A 46 -0.70 6.33 1.65
C GLY A 46 -1.88 6.62 2.58
N TYR A 47 -1.62 7.34 3.66
CA TYR A 47 -2.58 7.67 4.70
C TYR A 47 -3.28 9.02 4.49
N LEU A 48 -2.93 9.77 3.44
CA LEU A 48 -3.47 11.10 3.14
C LEU A 48 -5.01 11.19 3.16
N PRO A 49 -5.77 10.30 2.48
CA PRO A 49 -7.22 10.41 2.44
C PRO A 49 -7.89 10.24 3.82
N PHE A 50 -7.20 9.66 4.79
CA PHE A 50 -7.72 9.44 6.14
C PHE A 50 -7.45 10.60 7.12
N LEU A 51 -6.60 11.56 6.76
CA LEU A 51 -6.30 12.75 7.60
C LEU A 51 -7.46 13.76 7.61
N GLY A 52 -8.23 13.82 6.52
CA GLY A 52 -9.39 14.72 6.39
C GLY A 52 -9.06 16.20 6.57
N LYS A 53 -10.07 17.02 6.91
CA LYS A 53 -9.96 18.48 7.01
C LYS A 53 -9.16 18.98 8.23
N LYS A 54 -8.92 18.12 9.23
CA LYS A 54 -8.24 18.48 10.48
C LYS A 54 -7.07 17.52 10.76
N PRO A 55 -5.98 17.60 9.95
CA PRO A 55 -4.86 16.67 10.04
C PRO A 55 -4.20 16.66 11.42
N PHE A 56 -4.07 17.82 12.07
CA PHE A 56 -3.48 17.92 13.42
C PHE A 56 -4.21 17.10 14.48
N VAL A 57 -5.55 17.09 14.44
CA VAL A 57 -6.37 16.31 15.39
C VAL A 57 -6.16 14.81 15.16
N LYS A 58 -6.12 14.38 13.89
CA LYS A 58 -5.84 12.99 13.53
C LYS A 58 -4.43 12.57 13.91
N MET A 59 -3.43 13.40 13.68
CA MET A 59 -2.04 13.13 14.08
C MET A 59 -1.91 13.01 15.59
N LYS A 60 -2.57 13.86 16.39
CA LYS A 60 -2.59 13.73 17.85
C LYS A 60 -3.24 12.42 18.31
N ALA A 61 -4.32 11.99 17.66
CA ALA A 61 -4.94 10.70 17.94
C ALA A 61 -4.02 9.52 17.57
N LEU A 62 -3.28 9.62 16.48
CA LEU A 62 -2.27 8.62 16.09
C LEU A 62 -1.10 8.58 17.06
N ALA A 63 -0.60 9.73 17.52
CA ALA A 63 0.45 9.80 18.55
C ALA A 63 0.01 9.14 19.87
N LYS A 64 -1.27 9.29 20.26
CA LYS A 64 -1.82 8.59 21.44
C LYS A 64 -1.84 7.07 21.25
N LYS A 65 -1.98 6.57 20.02
CA LYS A 65 -2.09 5.13 19.71
C LYS A 65 -0.74 4.45 19.47
N TYR A 66 0.16 5.10 18.73
CA TYR A 66 1.43 4.54 18.28
C TYR A 66 2.63 5.06 19.07
N GLY A 67 2.43 6.08 19.92
CA GLY A 67 3.48 6.70 20.74
C GLY A 67 4.03 7.99 20.13
N ASN A 68 5.03 8.56 20.80
CA ASN A 68 5.62 9.86 20.44
C ASN A 68 6.32 9.84 19.06
N VAL A 69 6.72 8.67 18.59
CA VAL A 69 7.38 8.48 17.28
C VAL A 69 6.67 7.35 16.54
N PHE A 70 6.07 7.66 15.39
CA PHE A 70 5.35 6.71 14.54
C PHE A 70 5.56 7.06 13.05
N SER A 71 5.37 6.08 12.18
CA SER A 71 5.54 6.27 10.72
C SER A 71 4.21 6.56 10.03
N LEU A 72 4.23 7.43 9.01
CA LEU A 72 3.12 7.64 8.08
C LEU A 72 3.57 7.31 6.67
N LYS A 73 2.74 6.57 5.94
CA LYS A 73 2.90 6.36 4.49
C LYS A 73 2.17 7.49 3.76
N PHE A 74 2.79 8.01 2.72
CA PHE A 74 2.19 8.97 1.79
C PHE A 74 2.19 8.37 0.38
#